data_AF-V5NC24-F1
#
_entry.id   AF-V5NC24-F1
#
_cell.length_a   1.000
_cell.length_b   1.000
_cell.length_c   1.000
_cell.angle_alpha   90.00
_cell.angle_beta   90.00
_cell.angle_gamma   90.00
#
_symmetry.space_group_name_H-M   'P 1'
#
loop_
_entity.id
_entity.type
_entity.pdbx_description
1 polymer ?
#
loop_
_entity_poly.entity_id
_entity_poly.type
_entity_poly.pdbx_seq_one_letter_code
_entity_poly.pdbx_strand_id
1 'polypeptide(L)'
;SEVRLKNFIPPDKFPYKSATGWEYDSGNYPAALHLAMEKIGYQELRQEQAEKRARGELMGIGLSTFTEIVGAGPSHTFDILGIKMFDSAEIRVHPTGSAIVRIGVQTQGQGHETTFAQIVAEELGLPVDNIVVEHGDTDTAPYGLGTYASRSTPTAGAATAMAARKIREKARALAAHLLEANVDDVEWVDYRFQVKGAPGRSKTMAEVAFAAYTNYPKGMEAGLEAVDYYDPPNTTFPFGAYVCVVDIDRGTGE
;
A
#
# COMPACT_ATOMS: atom_id res chain seq x y z
N SER A 1 -29.33 -7.39 7.40
CA SER A 1 -28.09 -8.10 7.08
C SER A 1 -28.31 -9.17 6.02
N GLU A 2 -29.30 -10.06 6.20
CA GLU A 2 -29.59 -11.18 5.29
C GLU A 2 -29.68 -10.81 3.81
N VAL A 3 -30.41 -9.73 3.47
CA VAL A 3 -30.50 -9.24 2.08
C VAL A 3 -29.13 -8.90 1.47
N ARG A 4 -28.18 -8.37 2.24
CA ARG A 4 -26.82 -8.08 1.75
C ARG A 4 -26.03 -9.35 1.51
N LEU A 5 -26.04 -10.26 2.48
CA LEU A 5 -25.34 -11.56 2.38
C LEU A 5 -25.81 -12.37 1.17
N LYS A 6 -27.11 -12.31 0.84
CA LYS A 6 -27.68 -12.97 -0.35
C LYS A 6 -27.22 -12.37 -1.69
N ASN A 7 -26.75 -11.12 -1.70
CA ASN A 7 -26.44 -10.37 -2.93
C ASN A 7 -24.96 -9.99 -3.06
N PHE A 8 -24.11 -10.29 -2.07
CA PHE A 8 -22.69 -10.01 -2.18
C PHE A 8 -22.04 -10.83 -3.29
N ILE A 9 -21.06 -10.22 -3.96
CA ILE A 9 -20.11 -10.94 -4.81
C ILE A 9 -19.34 -11.89 -3.89
N PRO A 10 -19.36 -13.22 -4.13
CA PRO A 10 -18.66 -14.15 -3.28
C PRO A 10 -17.14 -14.10 -3.55
N PRO A 11 -16.29 -14.46 -2.57
CA PRO A 11 -14.84 -14.23 -2.66
C PRO A 11 -14.15 -14.96 -3.83
N ASP A 12 -14.70 -16.09 -4.28
CA ASP A 12 -14.21 -16.90 -5.39
C ASP A 12 -14.52 -16.30 -6.78
N LYS A 13 -15.23 -15.17 -6.83
CA LYS A 13 -15.59 -14.48 -8.10
C LYS A 13 -14.68 -13.30 -8.44
N PHE A 14 -13.70 -13.00 -7.61
CA PHE A 14 -12.70 -11.98 -7.90
C PHE A 14 -11.56 -12.54 -8.76
N PRO A 15 -11.01 -11.78 -9.72
CA PRO A 15 -11.43 -10.43 -10.12
C PRO A 15 -12.83 -10.40 -10.75
N TYR A 16 -13.66 -9.44 -10.36
CA TYR A 16 -15.09 -9.41 -10.70
C TYR A 16 -15.44 -8.24 -11.63
N LYS A 17 -15.93 -8.54 -12.82
CA LYS A 17 -16.45 -7.54 -13.75
C LYS A 17 -17.87 -7.11 -13.37
N SER A 18 -18.00 -5.88 -12.90
CA SER A 18 -19.28 -5.25 -12.54
C SER A 18 -20.11 -4.86 -13.76
N ALA A 19 -21.41 -4.68 -13.55
CA ALA A 19 -22.35 -4.24 -14.59
C ALA A 19 -22.03 -2.83 -15.14
N THR A 20 -21.29 -2.01 -14.38
CA THR A 20 -20.87 -0.66 -14.78
C THR A 20 -19.49 -0.64 -15.46
N GLY A 21 -18.88 -1.80 -15.68
CA GLY A 21 -17.66 -1.94 -16.47
C GLY A 21 -16.35 -1.98 -15.67
N TRP A 22 -16.40 -1.74 -14.36
CA TRP A 22 -15.23 -1.89 -13.48
C TRP A 22 -14.89 -3.36 -13.22
N GLU A 23 -13.60 -3.67 -13.12
CA GLU A 23 -13.09 -4.96 -12.67
C GLU A 23 -12.59 -4.84 -11.23
N TYR A 24 -13.34 -5.35 -10.27
CA TYR A 24 -12.96 -5.31 -8.86
C TYR A 24 -11.81 -6.29 -8.61
N ASP A 25 -10.76 -5.85 -7.92
CA ASP A 25 -9.52 -6.60 -7.73
C ASP A 25 -9.68 -7.80 -6.78
N SER A 26 -10.33 -7.60 -5.62
CA SER A 26 -10.51 -8.62 -4.59
C SER A 26 -11.62 -8.24 -3.59
N GLY A 27 -12.13 -9.21 -2.83
CA GLY A 27 -13.11 -8.93 -1.79
C GLY A 27 -13.54 -10.14 -0.96
N ASN A 28 -13.78 -9.92 0.34
CA ASN A 28 -14.43 -10.91 1.22
C ASN A 28 -15.51 -10.23 2.08
N TYR A 29 -16.57 -9.79 1.40
CA TYR A 29 -17.64 -8.99 2.00
C TYR A 29 -18.44 -9.75 3.07
N PRO A 30 -18.76 -11.05 2.92
CA PRO A 30 -19.42 -11.80 3.98
C PRO A 30 -18.60 -11.78 5.27
N ALA A 31 -17.29 -12.05 5.20
CA ALA A 31 -16.43 -12.08 6.39
C ALA A 31 -16.41 -10.73 7.12
N ALA A 32 -16.27 -9.61 6.39
CA ALA A 32 -16.28 -8.28 6.99
C ALA A 32 -17.62 -7.94 7.66
N LEU A 33 -18.75 -8.24 7.01
CA LEU A 33 -20.07 -7.99 7.59
C LEU A 33 -20.32 -8.88 8.82
N HIS A 34 -19.91 -10.14 8.78
CA HIS A 34 -20.02 -11.04 9.93
C HIS A 34 -19.20 -10.52 11.11
N LEU A 35 -17.94 -10.14 10.89
CA LEU A 35 -17.09 -9.58 11.93
C LEU A 35 -17.69 -8.31 12.55
N ALA A 36 -18.19 -7.38 11.73
CA ALA A 36 -18.81 -6.14 12.23
C ALA A 36 -20.06 -6.41 13.07
N MET A 37 -20.92 -7.36 12.63
CA MET A 37 -22.13 -7.74 13.37
C MET A 37 -21.82 -8.49 14.68
N GLU A 38 -20.78 -9.33 14.67
CA GLU A 38 -20.33 -10.04 15.86
C GLU A 38 -19.80 -9.06 16.91
N LYS A 39 -18.87 -8.16 16.52
CA LYS A 39 -18.22 -7.22 17.44
C LYS A 39 -19.19 -6.26 18.12
N ILE A 40 -20.29 -5.90 17.47
CA ILE A 40 -21.29 -4.98 18.01
C ILE A 40 -22.43 -5.70 18.75
N GLY A 41 -22.51 -7.03 18.73
CA GLY A 41 -23.64 -7.77 19.32
C GLY A 41 -24.95 -7.49 18.56
N TYR A 42 -24.94 -7.67 17.24
CA TYR A 42 -26.05 -7.26 16.38
C TYR A 42 -27.40 -7.91 16.72
N GLN A 43 -27.41 -9.15 17.22
CA GLN A 43 -28.66 -9.84 17.56
C GLN A 43 -29.24 -9.31 18.88
N GLU A 44 -28.38 -9.05 19.86
CA GLU A 44 -28.73 -8.44 21.14
C GLU A 44 -29.29 -7.04 20.92
N LEU A 45 -28.65 -6.23 20.07
CA LEU A 45 -29.17 -4.91 19.69
C LEU A 45 -30.53 -4.97 18.99
N ARG A 46 -30.80 -6.02 18.22
CA ARG A 46 -32.12 -6.21 17.59
C ARG A 46 -33.21 -6.55 18.61
N GLN A 47 -32.86 -7.27 19.68
CA GLN A 47 -33.77 -7.53 20.80
C GLN A 47 -34.03 -6.23 21.57
N GLU A 48 -32.96 -5.49 21.94
CA GLU A 48 -33.07 -4.20 22.61
C GLU A 48 -33.93 -3.20 21.81
N GLN A 49 -33.73 -3.13 20.48
CA GLN A 49 -34.52 -2.28 19.61
C GLN A 49 -36.01 -2.60 19.66
N ALA A 50 -36.38 -3.88 19.75
CA ALA A 50 -37.77 -4.30 19.85
C ALA A 50 -38.38 -3.89 21.21
N GLU A 51 -37.61 -4.03 22.30
CA GLU A 51 -38.02 -3.61 23.64
C GLU A 51 -38.19 -2.09 23.76
N LYS A 52 -37.21 -1.32 23.28
CA LYS A 52 -37.28 0.15 23.22
C LYS A 52 -38.49 0.61 22.42
N ARG A 53 -38.74 0.00 21.27
CA ARG A 53 -39.92 0.30 20.45
C ARG A 53 -41.23 0.04 21.19
N ALA A 54 -41.31 -1.02 21.99
CA ALA A 54 -42.49 -1.32 22.81
C ALA A 54 -42.75 -0.27 23.91
N ARG A 55 -41.71 0.42 24.39
CA ARG A 55 -41.81 1.55 25.33
C ARG A 55 -42.05 2.90 24.66
N GLY A 56 -42.15 2.94 23.34
CA GLY A 56 -42.30 4.19 22.58
C GLY A 56 -41.00 4.98 22.41
N GLU A 57 -39.84 4.36 22.64
CA GLU A 57 -38.52 4.93 22.36
C GLU A 57 -38.12 4.68 20.89
N LEU A 58 -37.18 5.46 20.35
CA LEU A 58 -36.64 5.27 19.00
C LEU A 58 -35.18 4.86 19.07
N MET A 59 -34.91 3.62 18.66
CA MET A 59 -33.56 3.11 18.46
C MET A 59 -33.37 2.71 16.99
N GLY A 60 -32.37 3.27 16.33
CA GLY A 60 -31.96 2.97 14.97
C GLY A 60 -30.72 2.08 14.93
N ILE A 61 -30.69 1.11 14.00
CA ILE A 61 -29.49 0.32 13.70
C ILE A 61 -29.23 0.40 12.20
N GLY A 62 -28.24 1.21 11.83
CA GLY A 62 -27.78 1.41 10.46
C GLY A 62 -26.68 0.42 10.09
N LEU A 63 -26.73 -0.11 8.86
CA LEU A 63 -25.66 -0.91 8.28
C LEU A 63 -25.27 -0.33 6.93
N SER A 64 -23.97 -0.09 6.73
CA SER A 64 -23.39 0.27 5.44
C SER A 64 -22.36 -0.78 5.05
N THR A 65 -22.46 -1.30 3.84
CA THR A 65 -21.49 -2.22 3.26
C THR A 65 -21.15 -1.70 1.90
N PHE A 66 -19.89 -1.38 1.67
CA PHE A 66 -19.47 -0.60 0.51
C PHE A 66 -18.22 -1.21 -0.12
N THR A 67 -18.10 -0.98 -1.43
CA THR A 67 -16.86 -1.15 -2.20
C THR A 67 -16.52 0.22 -2.73
N GLU A 68 -15.31 0.67 -2.44
CA GLU A 68 -14.75 1.92 -2.95
C GLU A 68 -13.99 1.70 -4.25
N ILE A 69 -13.72 2.79 -4.97
CA ILE A 69 -12.81 2.80 -6.11
C ILE A 69 -11.79 3.91 -5.91
N VAL A 70 -10.54 3.53 -5.69
CA VAL A 70 -9.45 4.47 -5.39
C VAL A 70 -8.21 4.16 -6.22
N GLY A 71 -7.25 5.08 -6.26
CA GLY A 71 -6.07 4.90 -7.11
C GLY A 71 -6.32 5.25 -8.58
N ALA A 72 -7.08 6.32 -8.83
CA ALA A 72 -7.27 6.87 -10.17
C ALA A 72 -5.90 7.01 -10.86
N GLY A 73 -5.76 6.34 -12.00
CA GLY A 73 -4.46 5.80 -12.38
C GLY A 73 -4.31 5.35 -13.82
N PRO A 74 -4.99 4.28 -14.25
CA PRO A 74 -4.69 3.60 -15.51
C PRO A 74 -4.69 4.56 -16.71
N SER A 75 -3.51 4.76 -17.32
CA SER A 75 -3.27 5.84 -18.30
C SER A 75 -4.16 5.80 -19.56
N HIS A 76 -4.69 4.62 -19.89
CA HIS A 76 -5.59 4.42 -21.02
C HIS A 76 -6.99 5.01 -20.79
N THR A 77 -7.37 5.27 -19.52
CA THR A 77 -8.70 5.78 -19.14
C THR A 77 -8.64 7.09 -18.34
N PHE A 78 -7.55 7.32 -17.60
CA PHE A 78 -7.43 8.41 -16.64
C PHE A 78 -6.33 9.41 -17.03
N ASP A 79 -6.69 10.68 -17.16
CA ASP A 79 -5.76 11.80 -17.29
C ASP A 79 -6.26 13.06 -16.58
N ILE A 80 -5.34 13.96 -16.25
CA ILE A 80 -5.62 15.34 -15.83
C ILE A 80 -5.00 16.26 -16.87
N LEU A 81 -5.85 16.94 -17.64
CA LEU A 81 -5.44 17.87 -18.69
C LEU A 81 -4.48 17.22 -19.71
N GLY A 82 -4.69 15.93 -20.03
CA GLY A 82 -3.86 15.14 -20.93
C GLY A 82 -2.68 14.43 -20.25
N ILE A 83 -2.38 14.72 -18.98
CA ILE A 83 -1.30 14.07 -18.23
C ILE A 83 -1.83 12.77 -17.64
N LYS A 84 -1.22 11.65 -18.04
CA LYS A 84 -1.61 10.30 -17.61
C LYS A 84 -1.47 10.16 -16.09
N MET A 85 -2.45 9.51 -15.44
CA MET A 85 -2.53 9.48 -13.97
C MET A 85 -1.57 8.50 -13.28
N PHE A 86 -0.33 8.37 -13.77
CA PHE A 86 0.74 7.67 -13.05
C PHE A 86 1.12 8.41 -11.76
N ASP A 87 1.95 7.79 -10.94
CA ASP A 87 2.75 8.52 -9.95
C ASP A 87 4.16 7.94 -9.85
N SER A 88 5.02 8.51 -9.03
CA SER A 88 6.44 8.19 -9.06
C SER A 88 7.12 8.20 -7.69
N ALA A 89 8.26 7.52 -7.64
CA ALA A 89 9.16 7.53 -6.52
C ALA A 89 10.62 7.46 -7.00
N GLU A 90 11.49 8.26 -6.39
CA GLU A 90 12.94 8.18 -6.51
C GLU A 90 13.51 7.80 -5.15
N ILE A 91 14.39 6.80 -5.12
CA ILE A 91 15.07 6.34 -3.91
C ILE A 91 16.57 6.37 -4.15
N ARG A 92 17.31 6.97 -3.23
CA ARG A 92 18.78 6.95 -3.20
C ARG A 92 19.27 6.43 -1.86
N VAL A 93 20.05 5.36 -1.88
CA VAL A 93 20.72 4.79 -0.71
C VAL A 93 22.12 5.37 -0.60
N HIS A 94 22.43 5.98 0.54
CA HIS A 94 23.73 6.57 0.83
C HIS A 94 24.77 5.51 1.23
N PRO A 95 26.08 5.84 1.18
CA PRO A 95 27.14 4.87 1.47
C PRO A 95 27.05 4.19 2.84
N THR A 96 26.42 4.83 3.83
CA THR A 96 26.24 4.31 5.19
C THR A 96 24.96 3.48 5.37
N GLY A 97 24.13 3.33 4.33
CA GLY A 97 22.87 2.60 4.39
C GLY A 97 21.66 3.41 4.87
N SER A 98 21.78 4.73 5.07
CA SER A 98 20.61 5.62 5.12
C SER A 98 20.06 5.87 3.72
N ALA A 99 18.82 6.31 3.60
CA ALA A 99 18.22 6.60 2.30
C ALA A 99 17.40 7.88 2.31
N ILE A 100 17.34 8.53 1.15
CA ILE A 100 16.39 9.58 0.83
C ILE A 100 15.40 9.07 -0.21
N VAL A 101 14.12 9.38 -0.01
CA VAL A 101 13.01 8.96 -0.84
C VAL A 101 12.23 10.21 -1.24
N ARG A 102 12.04 10.43 -2.54
CA ARG A 102 11.18 11.50 -3.04
C ARG A 102 10.00 10.91 -3.77
N ILE A 103 8.81 11.44 -3.49
CA ILE A 103 7.56 10.91 -4.04
C ILE A 103 6.77 12.00 -4.75
N GLY A 104 6.08 11.63 -5.84
CA GLY A 104 5.28 12.55 -6.64
C GLY A 104 3.91 12.92 -6.03
N VAL A 105 3.60 12.36 -4.86
CA VAL A 105 2.40 12.66 -4.06
C VAL A 105 2.72 13.67 -2.97
N GLN A 106 1.72 14.45 -2.54
CA GLN A 106 1.90 15.47 -1.49
C GLN A 106 1.08 15.10 -0.26
N THR A 107 1.66 15.15 0.93
CA THR A 107 0.90 14.94 2.18
C THR A 107 0.06 16.18 2.54
N GLN A 108 -1.05 15.97 3.23
CA GLN A 108 -1.85 16.99 3.93
C GLN A 108 -2.15 16.55 5.39
N GLY A 109 -1.44 15.55 5.92
CA GLY A 109 -1.61 15.04 7.30
C GLY A 109 -1.83 13.54 7.43
N GLN A 110 -1.88 12.79 6.33
CA GLN A 110 -2.07 11.33 6.30
C GLN A 110 -0.81 10.51 6.66
N GLY A 111 0.32 11.18 6.89
CA GLY A 111 1.57 10.55 7.34
C GLY A 111 2.34 9.82 6.24
N HIS A 112 2.48 10.44 5.05
CA HIS A 112 3.29 9.87 3.97
C HIS A 112 4.75 9.68 4.37
N GLU A 113 5.31 10.61 5.14
CA GLU A 113 6.70 10.57 5.58
C GLU A 113 7.02 9.29 6.35
N THR A 114 6.06 8.83 7.18
CA THR A 114 6.17 7.58 7.92
C THR A 114 5.88 6.37 7.05
N THR A 115 4.73 6.37 6.36
CA THR A 115 4.23 5.18 5.67
C THR A 115 5.06 4.78 4.46
N PHE A 116 5.60 5.75 3.72
CA PHE A 116 6.49 5.46 2.59
C PHE A 116 7.87 5.01 3.05
N ALA A 117 8.38 5.56 4.16
CA ALA A 117 9.61 5.06 4.78
C ALA A 117 9.46 3.59 5.19
N GLN A 118 8.30 3.18 5.70
CA GLN A 118 8.01 1.78 6.04
C GLN A 118 8.03 0.84 4.82
N ILE A 119 7.51 1.28 3.66
CA ILE A 119 7.57 0.50 2.41
C ILE A 119 9.03 0.27 2.01
N VAL A 120 9.85 1.31 2.04
CA VAL A 120 11.28 1.21 1.68
C VAL A 120 12.06 0.37 2.70
N ALA A 121 11.76 0.53 4.00
CA ALA A 121 12.35 -0.27 5.06
C ALA A 121 12.11 -1.76 4.84
N GLU A 122 10.87 -2.14 4.53
CA GLU A 122 10.50 -3.53 4.27
C GLU A 122 11.16 -4.08 2.99
N GLU A 123 11.14 -3.32 1.89
CA GLU A 123 11.69 -3.81 0.63
C GLU A 123 13.24 -3.89 0.66
N LEU A 124 13.93 -3.03 1.41
CA LEU A 124 15.40 -2.93 1.42
C LEU A 124 16.06 -3.45 2.69
N GLY A 125 15.31 -3.74 3.76
CA GLY A 125 15.87 -4.16 5.03
C GLY A 125 16.66 -3.07 5.76
N LEU A 126 16.31 -1.80 5.52
CA LEU A 126 16.92 -0.66 6.18
C LEU A 126 16.09 -0.28 7.42
N PRO A 127 16.73 0.21 8.51
CA PRO A 127 15.98 0.79 9.63
C PRO A 127 15.12 1.95 9.14
N VAL A 128 13.84 1.97 9.51
CA VAL A 128 12.89 3.01 9.07
C VAL A 128 13.34 4.42 9.49
N ASP A 129 13.95 4.55 10.66
CA ASP A 129 14.49 5.82 11.18
C ASP A 129 15.67 6.38 10.36
N ASN A 130 16.27 5.56 9.49
CA ASN A 130 17.35 5.96 8.59
C ASN A 130 16.84 6.35 7.19
N ILE A 131 15.52 6.39 6.99
CA ILE A 131 14.89 6.73 5.71
C ILE A 131 14.18 8.07 5.86
N VAL A 132 14.62 9.06 5.07
CA VAL A 132 13.98 10.37 4.98
C VAL A 132 13.12 10.41 3.73
N VAL A 133 11.86 10.83 3.88
CA VAL A 133 10.93 11.00 2.77
C VAL A 133 10.66 12.49 2.56
N GLU A 134 10.79 12.95 1.32
CA GLU A 134 10.47 14.32 0.89
C GLU A 134 9.39 14.30 -0.20
N HIS A 135 8.59 15.36 -0.24
CA HIS A 135 7.54 15.55 -1.24
C HIS A 135 7.16 17.03 -1.40
N GLY A 136 6.51 17.37 -2.51
CA GLY A 136 5.83 18.65 -2.70
C GLY A 136 6.66 19.78 -3.31
N ASP A 137 7.98 19.61 -3.45
CA ASP A 137 8.84 20.56 -4.16
C ASP A 137 9.12 20.06 -5.58
N THR A 138 8.64 20.79 -6.57
CA THR A 138 8.77 20.44 -8.00
C THR A 138 10.20 20.54 -8.54
N ASP A 139 11.09 21.23 -7.83
CA ASP A 139 12.51 21.31 -8.21
C ASP A 139 13.28 20.04 -7.81
N THR A 140 12.75 19.24 -6.89
CA THR A 140 13.47 18.09 -6.31
C THR A 140 12.72 16.76 -6.40
N ALA A 141 11.38 16.76 -6.26
CA ALA A 141 10.59 15.54 -6.32
C ALA A 141 10.38 15.08 -7.77
N PRO A 142 10.30 13.76 -8.03
CA PRO A 142 9.93 13.25 -9.35
C PRO A 142 8.49 13.68 -9.68
N TYR A 143 8.18 13.79 -10.97
CA TYR A 143 6.86 14.26 -11.39
C TYR A 143 5.77 13.27 -10.95
N GLY A 144 4.74 13.76 -10.29
CA GLY A 144 3.56 12.98 -9.91
C GLY A 144 2.29 13.81 -10.03
N LEU A 145 1.16 13.17 -9.74
CA LEU A 145 -0.16 13.77 -9.90
C LEU A 145 -0.72 14.26 -8.56
N GLY A 146 0.04 14.12 -7.47
CA GLY A 146 -0.38 14.59 -6.16
C GLY A 146 -1.39 13.65 -5.47
N THR A 147 -1.96 14.15 -4.38
CA THR A 147 -2.84 13.36 -3.51
C THR A 147 -4.27 13.86 -3.48
N TYR A 148 -5.16 12.95 -3.85
CA TYR A 148 -6.61 13.02 -3.77
C TYR A 148 -7.16 11.62 -4.10
N ALA A 149 -8.46 11.38 -3.97
CA ALA A 149 -9.11 10.11 -4.33
C ALA A 149 -8.38 8.86 -3.79
N SER A 150 -7.79 9.00 -2.59
CA SER A 150 -6.97 7.99 -1.91
C SER A 150 -5.93 7.31 -2.80
N ARG A 151 -5.36 8.04 -3.77
CA ARG A 151 -4.49 7.45 -4.80
C ARG A 151 -3.04 7.24 -4.38
N SER A 152 -2.59 7.85 -3.29
CA SER A 152 -1.18 7.83 -2.90
C SER A 152 -0.64 6.41 -2.71
N THR A 153 -1.31 5.57 -1.92
CA THR A 153 -0.86 4.19 -1.69
C THR A 153 -0.96 3.34 -2.97
N PRO A 154 -2.08 3.34 -3.72
CA PRO A 154 -2.19 2.55 -4.96
C PRO A 154 -1.17 2.91 -6.05
N THR A 155 -0.77 4.19 -6.16
CA THR A 155 0.10 4.67 -7.23
C THR A 155 1.53 4.89 -6.74
N ALA A 156 1.80 5.94 -5.97
CA ALA A 156 3.14 6.24 -5.47
C ALA A 156 3.65 5.17 -4.50
N GLY A 157 2.78 4.52 -3.72
CA GLY A 157 3.17 3.39 -2.88
C GLY A 157 3.67 2.20 -3.71
N ALA A 158 3.01 1.90 -4.82
CA ALA A 158 3.48 0.91 -5.79
C ALA A 158 4.79 1.35 -6.47
N ALA A 159 4.90 2.60 -6.93
CA ALA A 159 6.14 3.15 -7.49
C ALA A 159 7.31 3.05 -6.49
N THR A 160 7.06 3.33 -5.22
CA THR A 160 8.05 3.22 -4.13
C THR A 160 8.55 1.79 -3.98
N ALA A 161 7.63 0.82 -3.94
CA ALA A 161 8.00 -0.59 -3.89
C ALA A 161 8.76 -1.03 -5.14
N MET A 162 8.37 -0.57 -6.33
CA MET A 162 9.04 -0.92 -7.59
C MET A 162 10.44 -0.32 -7.69
N ALA A 163 10.62 0.94 -7.30
CA ALA A 163 11.94 1.58 -7.21
C ALA A 163 12.84 0.84 -6.19
N ALA A 164 12.31 0.47 -5.03
CA ALA A 164 13.03 -0.30 -4.03
C ALA A 164 13.43 -1.69 -4.55
N ARG A 165 12.55 -2.37 -5.29
CA ARG A 165 12.84 -3.67 -5.92
C ARG A 165 13.95 -3.58 -6.95
N LYS A 166 13.99 -2.51 -7.78
CA LYS A 166 15.11 -2.26 -8.70
C LYS A 166 16.43 -2.08 -7.95
N ILE A 167 16.42 -1.36 -6.83
CA ILE A 167 17.59 -1.23 -5.94
C ILE A 167 17.99 -2.61 -5.40
N ARG A 168 17.05 -3.41 -4.91
CA ARG A 168 17.32 -4.74 -4.38
C ARG A 168 17.91 -5.68 -5.44
N GLU A 169 17.48 -5.59 -6.69
CA GLU A 169 18.10 -6.35 -7.80
C GLU A 169 19.55 -5.94 -8.05
N LYS A 170 19.84 -4.63 -8.15
CA LYS A 170 21.23 -4.14 -8.25
C LYS A 170 22.07 -4.57 -7.04
N ALA A 171 21.50 -4.47 -5.85
CA ALA A 171 22.11 -4.90 -4.60
C ALA A 171 22.39 -6.40 -4.56
N ARG A 172 21.53 -7.25 -5.12
CA ARG A 172 21.77 -8.70 -5.27
C ARG A 172 23.01 -8.98 -6.13
N ALA A 173 23.18 -8.26 -7.24
CA ALA A 173 24.36 -8.40 -8.09
C ALA A 173 25.65 -7.92 -7.39
N LEU A 174 25.58 -6.83 -6.62
CA LEU A 174 26.69 -6.36 -5.78
C LEU A 174 27.03 -7.36 -4.67
N ALA A 175 26.02 -7.90 -3.99
CA ALA A 175 26.21 -8.92 -2.97
C ALA A 175 26.88 -10.18 -3.55
N ALA A 176 26.47 -10.62 -4.74
CA ALA A 176 27.10 -11.73 -5.45
C ALA A 176 28.59 -11.47 -5.72
N HIS A 177 28.94 -10.26 -6.15
CA HIS A 177 30.33 -9.84 -6.32
C HIS A 177 31.13 -9.92 -5.00
N LEU A 178 30.58 -9.37 -3.92
CA LEU A 178 31.22 -9.40 -2.59
C LEU A 178 31.34 -10.80 -1.99
N LEU A 179 30.40 -11.69 -2.33
CA LEU A 179 30.37 -13.06 -1.85
C LEU A 179 31.18 -14.01 -2.75
N GLU A 180 31.72 -13.53 -3.87
CA GLU A 180 32.36 -14.33 -4.91
C GLU A 180 31.48 -15.52 -5.34
N ALA A 181 30.21 -15.23 -5.60
CA ALA A 181 29.18 -16.21 -5.95
C ALA A 181 28.48 -15.82 -7.26
N ASN A 182 27.83 -16.78 -7.90
CA ASN A 182 26.90 -16.47 -8.98
C ASN A 182 25.67 -15.73 -8.40
N VAL A 183 25.17 -14.72 -9.10
CA VAL A 183 23.96 -13.97 -8.70
C VAL A 183 22.76 -14.89 -8.52
N ASP A 184 22.66 -15.96 -9.32
CA ASP A 184 21.58 -16.96 -9.24
C ASP A 184 21.63 -17.80 -7.96
N ASP A 185 22.79 -17.86 -7.31
CA ASP A 185 22.99 -18.54 -6.02
C ASP A 185 22.76 -17.62 -4.82
N VAL A 186 22.52 -16.32 -5.04
CA VAL A 186 22.22 -15.35 -3.99
C VAL A 186 20.71 -15.18 -3.85
N GLU A 187 20.19 -15.37 -2.63
CA GLU A 187 18.80 -15.15 -2.25
C GLU A 187 18.66 -14.03 -1.20
N TRP A 188 17.47 -13.43 -1.11
CA TRP A 188 17.13 -12.42 -0.11
C TRP A 188 16.26 -13.05 0.98
N VAL A 189 16.80 -13.18 2.18
CA VAL A 189 16.13 -13.81 3.33
C VAL A 189 16.47 -13.01 4.58
N ASP A 190 15.49 -12.75 5.44
CA ASP A 190 15.65 -12.01 6.70
C ASP A 190 16.49 -10.73 6.55
N TYR A 191 16.17 -9.95 5.52
CA TYR A 191 16.82 -8.68 5.17
C TYR A 191 18.32 -8.79 4.84
N ARG A 192 18.77 -9.95 4.36
CA ARG A 192 20.16 -10.21 3.96
C ARG A 192 20.23 -10.90 2.62
N PHE A 193 21.29 -10.61 1.88
CA PHE A 193 21.69 -11.36 0.70
C PHE A 193 22.55 -12.54 1.15
N GLN A 194 22.13 -13.78 0.92
CA GLN A 194 22.86 -14.98 1.34
C GLN A 194 23.04 -15.98 0.21
N VAL A 195 24.11 -16.78 0.26
CA VAL A 195 24.31 -17.89 -0.68
C VAL A 195 23.39 -19.06 -0.30
N LYS A 196 22.63 -19.59 -1.27
CA LYS A 196 21.74 -20.74 -1.08
C LYS A 196 22.45 -21.91 -0.43
N GLY A 197 21.87 -22.44 0.64
CA GLY A 197 22.42 -23.56 1.41
C GLY A 197 23.62 -23.21 2.31
N ALA A 198 24.05 -21.94 2.36
CA ALA A 198 25.16 -21.47 3.18
C ALA A 198 24.84 -20.12 3.85
N PRO A 199 23.88 -20.05 4.79
CA PRO A 199 23.37 -18.79 5.37
C PRO A 199 24.45 -17.94 6.08
N GLY A 200 25.54 -18.56 6.55
CA GLY A 200 26.70 -17.85 7.11
C GLY A 200 27.48 -17.01 6.09
N ARG A 201 27.29 -17.24 4.78
CA ARG A 201 27.85 -16.43 3.69
C ARG A 201 26.80 -15.42 3.25
N SER A 202 26.72 -14.31 3.98
CA SER A 202 25.74 -13.26 3.71
C SER A 202 26.31 -11.84 3.75
N LYS A 203 25.55 -10.92 3.17
CA LYS A 203 25.80 -9.47 3.18
C LYS A 203 24.51 -8.73 3.52
N THR A 204 24.64 -7.74 4.38
CA THR A 204 23.57 -6.79 4.70
C THR A 204 23.40 -5.75 3.59
N MET A 205 22.24 -5.09 3.55
CA MET A 205 22.04 -3.96 2.64
C MET A 205 23.06 -2.83 2.89
N ALA A 206 23.47 -2.58 4.14
CA ALA A 206 24.47 -1.56 4.47
C ALA A 206 25.87 -1.87 3.90
N GLU A 207 26.32 -3.13 4.00
CA GLU A 207 27.59 -3.56 3.38
C GLU A 207 27.54 -3.43 1.85
N VAL A 208 26.40 -3.80 1.26
CA VAL A 208 26.19 -3.69 -0.19
C VAL A 208 26.13 -2.23 -0.64
N ALA A 209 25.45 -1.36 0.11
CA ALA A 209 25.39 0.06 -0.15
C ALA A 209 26.80 0.67 -0.15
N PHE A 210 27.63 0.35 0.86
CA PHE A 210 29.02 0.84 0.89
C PHE A 210 29.83 0.35 -0.31
N ALA A 211 29.69 -0.92 -0.70
CA ALA A 211 30.35 -1.48 -1.86
C ALA A 211 29.91 -0.82 -3.18
N ALA A 212 28.66 -0.39 -3.30
CA ALA A 212 28.17 0.32 -4.47
C ALA A 212 28.97 1.61 -4.77
N TYR A 213 29.62 2.21 -3.76
CA TYR A 213 30.44 3.41 -3.91
C TYR A 213 31.95 3.15 -3.87
N THR A 214 32.40 1.94 -3.50
CA THR A 214 33.81 1.65 -3.21
C THR A 214 34.38 0.42 -3.89
N ASN A 215 33.55 -0.60 -4.12
CA ASN A 215 33.93 -1.92 -4.61
C ASN A 215 32.81 -2.53 -5.48
N TYR A 216 32.41 -1.82 -6.53
CA TYR A 216 31.42 -2.29 -7.50
C TYR A 216 32.11 -2.98 -8.69
N PRO A 217 31.48 -4.00 -9.30
CA PRO A 217 32.10 -4.76 -10.38
C PRO A 217 32.28 -3.90 -11.64
N LYS A 218 33.30 -4.24 -12.44
CA LYS A 218 33.56 -3.56 -13.72
C LYS A 218 32.34 -3.63 -14.64
N GLY A 219 31.95 -2.48 -15.20
CA GLY A 219 30.80 -2.36 -16.10
C GLY A 219 29.47 -2.08 -15.38
N MET A 220 29.46 -2.05 -14.05
CA MET A 220 28.34 -1.54 -13.27
C MET A 220 28.54 -0.05 -12.97
N GLU A 221 27.49 0.75 -13.07
CA GLU A 221 27.51 2.13 -12.59
C GLU A 221 27.61 2.19 -11.07
N ALA A 222 28.38 3.14 -10.56
CA ALA A 222 28.51 3.38 -9.13
C ALA A 222 27.16 3.78 -8.48
N GLY A 223 27.12 3.74 -7.15
CA GLY A 223 25.97 4.16 -6.36
C GLY A 223 24.82 3.16 -6.34
N LEU A 224 23.82 3.45 -5.52
CA LEU A 224 22.67 2.57 -5.28
C LEU A 224 21.39 3.39 -5.20
N GLU A 225 20.75 3.58 -6.34
CA GLU A 225 19.55 4.40 -6.49
C GLU A 225 18.68 3.88 -7.64
N ALA A 226 17.40 4.23 -7.60
CA ALA A 226 16.47 3.94 -8.69
C ALA A 226 15.30 4.92 -8.67
N VAL A 227 14.66 5.07 -9.83
CA VAL A 227 13.40 5.77 -10.01
C VAL A 227 12.37 4.84 -10.65
N ASP A 228 11.10 5.00 -10.28
CA ASP A 228 9.99 4.34 -10.92
C ASP A 228 8.83 5.31 -11.15
N TYR A 229 8.19 5.16 -12.31
CA TYR A 229 6.97 5.85 -12.70
C TYR A 229 5.93 4.77 -12.95
N TYR A 230 4.99 4.65 -12.03
CA TYR A 230 4.05 3.55 -12.00
C TYR A 230 2.73 3.95 -12.67
N ASP A 231 2.47 3.38 -13.83
CA ASP A 231 1.15 3.38 -14.48
C ASP A 231 0.38 2.15 -13.97
N PRO A 232 -0.62 2.33 -13.08
CA PRO A 232 -1.29 1.19 -12.48
C PRO A 232 -2.15 0.45 -13.51
N PRO A 233 -2.12 -0.89 -13.52
CA PRO A 233 -2.89 -1.68 -14.49
C PRO A 233 -4.41 -1.62 -14.26
N ASN A 234 -4.82 -1.33 -13.02
CA ASN A 234 -6.22 -1.16 -12.60
C ASN A 234 -6.27 -0.22 -11.38
N THR A 235 -7.46 0.23 -11.00
CA THR A 235 -7.72 0.84 -9.68
C THR A 235 -7.74 -0.22 -8.58
N THR A 236 -7.72 0.20 -7.31
CA THR A 236 -7.88 -0.70 -6.16
C THR A 236 -9.27 -0.55 -5.55
N PHE A 237 -9.87 -1.65 -5.06
CA PHE A 237 -11.26 -1.67 -4.58
C PHE A 237 -11.38 -2.05 -3.10
N PRO A 238 -10.98 -1.16 -2.17
CA PRO A 238 -11.15 -1.44 -0.75
C PRO A 238 -12.63 -1.51 -0.38
N PHE A 239 -12.94 -2.26 0.68
CA PHE A 239 -14.31 -2.46 1.13
C PHE A 239 -14.42 -2.39 2.64
N GLY A 240 -15.63 -2.17 3.13
CA GLY A 240 -15.91 -2.10 4.56
C GLY A 240 -17.34 -2.45 4.91
N ALA A 241 -17.55 -2.79 6.18
CA ALA A 241 -18.86 -2.98 6.79
C ALA A 241 -18.94 -2.11 8.06
N TYR A 242 -19.75 -1.06 8.01
CA TYR A 242 -19.99 -0.16 9.13
C TYR A 242 -21.36 -0.43 9.74
N VAL A 243 -21.42 -0.41 11.07
CA VAL A 243 -22.66 -0.50 11.85
C VAL A 243 -22.73 0.70 12.78
N CYS A 244 -23.89 1.35 12.82
CA CYS A 244 -24.14 2.50 13.69
C CYS A 244 -25.43 2.26 14.47
N VAL A 245 -25.40 2.56 15.76
CA VAL A 245 -26.57 2.52 16.65
C VAL A 245 -26.83 3.94 17.12
N VAL A 246 -28.08 4.38 17.02
CA VAL A 246 -28.51 5.70 17.48
C VAL A 246 -29.79 5.55 18.30
N ASP A 247 -29.93 6.36 19.34
CA ASP A 247 -31.20 6.62 20.00
C ASP A 247 -31.64 8.04 19.61
N ILE A 248 -32.94 8.24 19.40
CA ILE A 248 -33.48 9.55 19.00
C ILE A 248 -34.47 10.03 20.05
N ASP A 249 -34.25 11.24 20.58
CA ASP A 249 -35.22 11.89 21.45
C ASP A 249 -36.42 12.38 20.61
N ARG A 250 -37.63 11.89 20.93
CA ARG A 250 -38.84 12.23 20.18
C ARG A 250 -39.31 13.67 20.40
N GLY A 251 -38.97 14.28 21.53
CA GLY A 251 -39.34 15.64 21.89
C GLY A 251 -38.41 16.68 21.28
N THR A 252 -37.11 16.39 21.19
CA THR A 252 -36.08 17.35 20.72
C THR A 252 -35.56 17.05 19.32
N GLY A 253 -35.56 15.80 18.89
CA GLY A 253 -34.97 15.35 17.62
C GLY A 253 -33.45 15.16 17.66
N GLU A 254 -32.85 15.23 18.85
CA GLU A 254 -31.44 14.88 19.10
C GLU A 254 -31.17 13.38 18.92
#